data_AF-A0A7K4FK10-F1
#
_entry.id   AF-A0A7K4FK10-F1
#
_cell.length_a   1.000
_cell.length_b   1.000
_cell.length_c   1.000
_cell.angle_alpha   90.00
_cell.angle_beta   90.00
_cell.angle_gamma   90.00
#
_symmetry.space_group_name_H-M   'P 1'
#
loop_
_entity.id
_entity.type
_entity.pdbx_description
1 polymer ?
#
loop_
_entity_poly.entity_id
_entity_poly.type
_entity_poly.pdbx_seq_one_letter_code
_entity_poly.pdbx_strand_id
1 'polypeptide(L)' 'MMETYLRVTFDSEGGTPSEVAGQLRAIGFEPTQGNYDFVYDWQGGARLEQLLDLTDELTRRLRGYRVRFEIETV' A
#
# COMPACT_ATOMS: atom_id res chain seq x y z
N MET A 1 -9.58 -16.10 1.04
CA MET A 1 -9.18 -15.12 0.02
C MET A 1 -8.11 -14.29 0.70
N MET A 2 -6.95 -14.13 0.07
CA MET A 2 -5.83 -13.44 0.72
C MET A 2 -5.83 -11.99 0.30
N GLU A 3 -5.72 -11.08 1.25
CA GLU A 3 -5.74 -9.64 1.02
C GLU A 3 -4.62 -8.97 1.82
N THR A 4 -4.00 -7.95 1.23
CA THR A 4 -3.04 -7.10 1.93
C THR A 4 -3.62 -5.71 2.12
N TYR A 5 -3.68 -5.26 3.36
CA TYR A 5 -4.22 -3.97 3.77
C TYR A 5 -3.10 -2.99 4.12
N LEU A 6 -3.30 -1.71 3.77
CA LEU A 6 -2.41 -0.62 4.14
C LEU A 6 -3.11 0.42 4.99
N ARG A 7 -2.43 0.85 6.04
CA ARG A 7 -2.71 2.11 6.73
C ARG A 7 -1.56 3.08 6.47
N VAL A 8 -1.86 4.31 6.09
CA VAL A 8 -0.86 5.32 5.72
C VAL A 8 -1.03 6.57 6.58
N THR A 9 0.05 6.95 7.25
CA THR A 9 0.14 8.20 8.00
C THR A 9 0.95 9.22 7.20
N PHE A 10 0.34 10.39 6.97
CA PHE A 10 0.90 11.47 6.17
C PHE A 10 1.66 12.50 7.02
N ASP A 11 2.75 13.03 6.46
CA ASP A 11 3.46 14.21 6.95
C ASP A 11 2.99 15.42 6.14
N SER A 12 2.70 16.55 6.79
CA SER A 12 2.23 17.77 6.11
C SER A 12 3.29 18.40 5.19
N GLU A 13 4.56 18.04 5.36
CA GLU A 13 5.66 18.43 4.46
C GLU A 13 6.03 17.32 3.46
N GLY A 14 5.28 16.23 3.44
CA GLY A 14 5.42 15.13 2.49
C GLY A 14 4.66 15.36 1.19
N GLY A 15 4.57 14.29 0.40
CA GLY A 15 3.69 14.30 -0.76
C GLY A 15 2.22 14.26 -0.34
N THR A 16 1.36 14.80 -1.19
CA THR A 16 -0.08 14.89 -0.88
C THR A 16 -0.74 13.51 -0.87
N PRO A 17 -1.86 13.33 -0.15
CA PRO A 17 -2.61 12.08 -0.16
C PRO A 17 -2.99 11.60 -1.56
N SER A 18 -3.32 12.52 -2.46
CA SER A 18 -3.68 12.19 -3.86
C SER A 18 -2.50 11.66 -4.66
N GLU A 19 -1.30 12.21 -4.49
CA GLU A 19 -0.09 11.73 -5.18
C GLU A 19 0.32 10.34 -4.67
N VAL A 20 0.27 10.13 -3.35
CA VAL A 20 0.53 8.84 -2.72
C VAL A 20 -0.49 7.80 -3.16
N ALA A 21 -1.78 8.13 -3.16
CA ALA A 21 -2.83 7.25 -3.69
C ALA A 21 -2.59 6.89 -5.17
N GLY A 22 -2.11 7.85 -5.97
CA GLY A 22 -1.72 7.60 -7.36
C GLY A 22 -0.60 6.56 -7.48
N GLN A 23 0.44 6.64 -6.65
CA GLN A 23 1.52 5.65 -6.65
C GLN A 23 1.05 4.26 -6.21
N LEU A 24 0.18 4.20 -5.20
CA LEU A 24 -0.38 2.95 -4.69
C LEU A 24 -1.26 2.25 -5.73
N ARG A 25 -2.12 3.00 -6.39
CA ARG A 25 -2.97 2.48 -7.47
C ARG A 25 -2.18 1.99 -8.68
N ALA A 26 -1.05 2.63 -8.98
CA ALA A 26 -0.16 2.19 -10.06
C ALA A 26 0.44 0.80 -9.83
N ILE A 27 0.42 0.28 -8.60
CA ILE A 27 0.91 -1.05 -8.25
C ILE A 27 -0.20 -1.99 -7.76
N GLY A 28 -1.47 -1.64 -7.99
CA GLY A 28 -2.62 -2.51 -7.77
C GLY A 28 -3.31 -2.38 -6.41
N PHE A 29 -2.90 -1.45 -5.55
CA PHE A 29 -3.68 -1.12 -4.35
C PHE A 29 -4.89 -0.27 -4.73
N GLU A 30 -6.06 -0.61 -4.20
CA GLU A 30 -7.28 0.20 -4.36
C GLU A 30 -7.65 0.88 -3.04
N PRO A 31 -8.18 2.12 -3.08
CA PRO A 31 -8.64 2.79 -1.88
C PRO A 31 -9.85 2.08 -1.30
N THR A 32 -9.91 1.99 0.03
CA THR A 32 -11.04 1.37 0.74
C THR A 32 -11.61 2.31 1.81
N GLN A 33 -12.76 1.93 2.36
CA GLN A 33 -13.38 2.64 3.47
C GLN A 33 -13.30 1.77 4.73
N GLY A 34 -12.96 2.38 5.86
CA GLY A 34 -12.94 1.69 7.16
C GLY A 34 -11.62 1.90 7.90
N ASN A 35 -11.11 0.83 8.51
CA ASN A 35 -9.92 0.89 9.38
C ASN A 35 -8.59 1.00 8.60
N TYR A 36 -8.62 0.81 7.29
CA TYR A 36 -7.48 0.84 6.38
C TYR A 36 -7.75 1.81 5.25
N ASP A 37 -6.69 2.33 4.66
CA ASP A 37 -6.77 3.32 3.58
C ASP A 37 -6.76 2.63 2.20
N PHE A 38 -6.05 1.50 2.07
CA PHE A 38 -5.93 0.75 0.82
C PHE A 38 -5.96 -0.77 1.03
N VAL A 39 -6.33 -1.50 -0.02
CA VAL A 39 -6.33 -2.97 -0.09
C VAL A 39 -5.74 -3.46 -1.41
N TYR A 40 -5.03 -4.58 -1.37
CA TYR A 40 -4.56 -5.34 -2.51
C TYR A 40 -5.16 -6.75 -2.46
N ASP A 41 -5.92 -7.12 -3.49
CA ASP A 41 -6.54 -8.44 -3.61
C ASP A 41 -5.62 -9.40 -4.38
N TRP A 42 -5.21 -10.48 -3.72
CA TRP A 42 -4.33 -11.50 -4.31
C TRP A 42 -5.04 -12.51 -5.21
N GLN A 43 -6.35 -12.35 -5.49
CA GLN A 43 -7.11 -13.18 -6.44
C GLN A 43 -6.99 -14.69 -6.18
N GLY A 44 -6.98 -15.09 -4.90
CA GLY A 44 -6.92 -16.50 -4.48
C GLY A 44 -5.69 -16.91 -3.66
N GLY A 45 -4.63 -16.08 -3.61
CA GLY A 45 -3.50 -16.30 -2.72
C GLY A 45 -2.17 -15.74 -3.24
N ALA A 46 -1.21 -15.57 -2.33
CA ALA A 46 0.15 -15.13 -2.65
C ALA A 46 1.17 -16.10 -2.06
N ARG A 47 2.29 -16.28 -2.76
CA ARG A 47 3.50 -16.86 -2.16
C ARG A 47 4.25 -15.79 -1.37
N LEU A 48 5.07 -16.23 -0.43
CA LEU A 48 5.89 -15.33 0.40
C LEU A 48 6.77 -14.41 -0.46
N GLU A 49 7.36 -14.92 -1.54
CA GLU A 49 8.20 -14.11 -2.42
C GLU A 49 7.41 -12.97 -3.07
N GLN A 50 6.17 -13.24 -3.47
CA GLN A 50 5.30 -12.22 -4.09
C GLN A 50 4.91 -11.14 -3.09
N LEU A 51 4.66 -11.53 -1.82
CA LEU A 51 4.41 -10.57 -0.75
C LEU A 51 5.63 -9.66 -0.55
N LEU A 52 6.84 -10.24 -0.48
CA LEU A 52 8.08 -9.47 -0.34
C LEU A 52 8.28 -8.52 -1.52
N ASP A 53 8.09 -9.00 -2.75
CA ASP A 53 8.19 -8.19 -3.98
C ASP A 53 7.21 -6.99 -3.95
N LEU A 54 5.97 -7.21 -3.50
CA LEU A 54 4.97 -6.15 -3.34
C LEU A 54 5.42 -5.12 -2.29
N THR A 55 5.91 -5.57 -1.13
CA THR A 55 6.37 -4.67 -0.07
C THR A 55 7.61 -3.86 -0.46
N ASP A 56 8.50 -4.45 -1.25
CA ASP A 56 9.67 -3.77 -1.80
C ASP A 56 9.25 -2.71 -2.83
N GLU A 57 8.34 -3.05 -3.74
CA GLU A 57 7.84 -2.09 -4.73
C GLU A 57 7.08 -0.94 -4.06
N LEU A 58 6.21 -1.23 -3.09
CA LEU A 58 5.54 -0.22 -2.26
C LEU A 58 6.56 0.73 -1.62
N THR A 59 7.58 0.19 -0.96
CA THR A 59 8.63 0.98 -0.30
C THR A 59 9.40 1.84 -1.31
N ARG A 60 9.71 1.30 -2.50
CA ARG A 60 10.37 2.05 -3.58
C ARG A 60 9.50 3.20 -4.07
N ARG A 61 8.21 2.97 -4.31
CA ARG A 61 7.25 3.95 -4.83
C ARG A 61 7.01 5.12 -3.87
N LEU A 62 6.95 4.83 -2.57
CA LEU A 62 6.66 5.84 -1.55
C LEU A 62 7.92 6.54 -1.00
N ARG A 63 9.11 6.13 -1.44
CA ARG A 63 10.36 6.80 -1.06
C ARG A 63 10.32 8.27 -1.51
N GLY A 64 10.65 9.17 -0.58
CA GLY A 64 10.64 10.61 -0.82
C GLY A 64 9.29 11.30 -0.56
N TYR A 65 8.19 10.56 -0.41
CA TYR A 65 6.89 11.12 -0.08
C TYR A 65 6.70 11.42 1.42
N ARG A 66 7.67 11.05 2.26
CA ARG A 66 7.64 11.24 3.73
C ARG A 66 6.39 10.66 4.40
N VAL A 67 5.95 9.49 3.96
CA VAL A 67 4.83 8.77 4.61
C VAL A 67 5.34 7.61 5.45
N ARG A 68 4.58 7.26 6.49
CA ARG A 68 4.71 5.98 7.20
C ARG A 68 3.55 5.10 6.79
N PHE A 69 3.79 3.80 6.65
CA PHE A 69 2.72 2.85 6.39
C PHE A 69 2.86 1.59 7.25
N GLU A 70 1.73 0.94 7.50
CA GLU A 70 1.60 -0.36 8.14
C GLU A 70 0.98 -1.33 7.12
N ILE A 71 1.46 -2.57 7.10
CA ILE A 71 0.99 -3.61 6.20
C ILE A 71 0.46 -4.78 7.03
N GLU A 72 -0.77 -5.20 6.74
CA GLU A 72 -1.37 -6.40 7.31
C GLU A 72 -1.81 -7.32 6.17
N THR A 73 -1.60 -8.62 6.29
CA THR A 73 -2.04 -9.59 5.28
C THR A 73 -2.81 -10.71 5.96
N VAL A 74 -4.02 -10.98 5.47
CA VAL A 74 -5.00 -11.93 6.04
C VAL A 74 -5.53 -12.90 4.99
#